data_AF-A0AA90VGA2-F1
#
_entry.id   AF-A0AA90VGA2-F1
#
_cell.length_a   1.000
_cell.length_b   1.000
_cell.length_c   1.000
_cell.angle_alpha   90.00
_cell.angle_beta   90.00
_cell.angle_gamma   90.00
#
_symmetry.space_group_name_H-M   'P 1'
#
loop_
_entity.id
_entity.type
_entity.pdbx_description
1 polymer ?
#
loop_
_entity_poly.entity_id
_entity_poly.type
_entity_poly.pdbx_seq_one_letter_code
_entity_poly.pdbx_strand_id
1 'polypeptide(L)'
;MAIKQQVMALNPARKGNMGRLNSSQPLYVYDTLIAQPWLRGVIAQIRGEKVIPGVDAGDEKAVKKAKEGLKRQLPIRAIHYSKFRNNHRSSEDAVPESFLFQTTID
;
A
#
# COMPACT_ATOMS: atom_id res chain seq x y z
N MET A 1 -22.01 -27.47 -5.28
CA MET A 1 -20.57 -27.22 -5.08
C MET A 1 -20.42 -25.93 -4.29
N ALA A 2 -19.63 -25.92 -3.22
CA ALA A 2 -19.27 -24.67 -2.55
C ALA A 2 -18.27 -23.91 -3.43
N ILE A 3 -18.57 -22.66 -3.77
CA ILE A 3 -17.62 -21.77 -4.45
C ILE A 3 -16.56 -21.42 -3.41
N LYS A 4 -15.32 -21.89 -3.60
CA LYS A 4 -14.17 -21.38 -2.84
C LYS A 4 -13.98 -19.90 -3.17
N GLN A 5 -13.95 -19.06 -2.15
CA GLN A 5 -13.85 -17.62 -2.34
C GLN A 5 -12.45 -17.18 -1.92
N GLN A 6 -11.62 -16.87 -2.91
CA GLN A 6 -10.29 -16.33 -2.63
C GLN A 6 -10.38 -14.93 -2.01
N VAL A 7 -9.81 -14.82 -0.82
CA VAL A 7 -9.69 -13.56 -0.06
C VAL A 7 -8.22 -13.22 0.17
N MET A 8 -7.94 -11.93 0.30
CA MET A 8 -6.61 -11.39 0.55
C MET A 8 -6.61 -10.43 1.73
N ALA A 9 -5.48 -10.36 2.42
CA ALA A 9 -5.26 -9.37 3.45
C ALA A 9 -5.05 -7.98 2.83
N LEU A 10 -6.12 -7.18 2.86
CA LEU A 10 -6.19 -5.86 2.24
C LEU A 10 -6.87 -4.87 3.17
N ASN A 11 -6.27 -3.70 3.32
CA ASN A 11 -6.95 -2.50 3.79
C ASN A 11 -7.17 -1.56 2.60
N PRO A 12 -8.39 -1.54 2.01
CA PRO A 12 -8.69 -0.71 0.84
C PRO A 12 -8.89 0.76 1.19
N ALA A 13 -8.92 1.13 2.48
CA ALA A 13 -9.17 2.49 2.90
C ALA A 13 -8.01 3.42 2.53
N ARG A 14 -8.35 4.60 1.99
CA ARG A 14 -7.41 5.70 1.86
C ARG A 14 -6.89 6.10 3.24
N LYS A 15 -5.59 6.38 3.36
CA LYS A 15 -4.88 6.60 4.64
C LYS A 15 -4.78 5.37 5.55
N GLY A 16 -5.05 4.18 5.01
CA GLY A 16 -4.74 2.90 5.65
C GLY A 16 -5.24 2.76 7.09
N ASN A 17 -6.48 3.18 7.41
CA ASN A 17 -7.17 3.04 8.72
C ASN A 17 -6.29 2.91 9.99
N MET A 18 -5.20 3.66 10.10
CA MET A 18 -4.24 3.59 11.22
C MET A 18 -3.86 2.17 11.67
N GLY A 19 -3.70 1.22 10.74
CA GLY A 19 -3.30 -0.15 11.08
C GLY A 19 -4.43 -1.07 11.60
N ARG A 20 -5.70 -0.64 11.59
CA ARG A 20 -6.84 -1.55 11.77
C ARG A 20 -7.03 -2.37 10.50
N LEU A 21 -6.63 -3.64 10.59
CA LEU A 21 -6.71 -4.62 9.53
C LEU A 21 -8.11 -5.24 9.47
N ASN A 22 -8.91 -4.88 8.46
CA ASN A 22 -10.06 -5.69 8.04
C ASN A 22 -9.54 -6.74 7.04
N SER A 23 -8.68 -7.65 7.52
CA SER A 23 -7.66 -8.41 6.78
C SER A 23 -8.17 -9.55 5.88
N SER A 24 -9.43 -9.55 5.48
CA SER A 24 -9.93 -10.53 4.52
C SER A 24 -10.91 -9.85 3.57
N GLN A 25 -10.41 -9.46 2.40
CA GLN A 25 -11.21 -8.88 1.32
C GLN A 25 -11.18 -9.81 0.11
N PRO A 26 -12.31 -10.07 -0.55
CA PRO A 26 -12.32 -10.80 -1.82
C PRO A 26 -11.43 -10.14 -2.88
N LEU A 27 -10.90 -10.92 -3.83
CA LEU A 27 -10.05 -10.40 -4.91
C LEU A 27 -10.69 -9.25 -5.70
N TYR A 28 -12.01 -9.28 -5.96
CA TYR A 28 -12.70 -8.20 -6.69
C TYR A 28 -12.59 -6.83 -5.98
N VAL A 29 -12.39 -6.81 -4.65
CA VAL A 29 -12.17 -5.56 -3.90
C VAL A 29 -10.82 -4.94 -4.27
N TYR A 30 -9.81 -5.76 -4.57
CA TYR A 30 -8.53 -5.28 -5.06
C TYR A 30 -8.63 -4.74 -6.49
N ASP A 31 -9.33 -5.45 -7.38
CA ASP A 31 -9.52 -5.01 -8.77
C ASP A 31 -10.25 -3.67 -8.86
N THR A 32 -11.31 -3.53 -8.07
CA THR A 32 -12.08 -2.27 -7.99
C THR A 32 -11.25 -1.14 -7.37
N LEU A 33 -10.35 -1.44 -6.43
CA LEU A 33 -9.46 -0.48 -5.80
C LEU A 33 -8.38 0.05 -6.77
N ILE A 34 -7.71 -0.83 -7.51
CA ILE A 34 -6.65 -0.43 -8.46
C ILE A 34 -7.20 0.35 -9.66
N ALA A 35 -8.49 0.18 -9.97
CA ALA A 35 -9.19 0.93 -11.01
C ALA A 35 -9.59 2.36 -10.57
N GLN A 36 -9.48 2.71 -9.28
CA GLN A 36 -9.95 3.99 -8.77
C GLN A 36 -9.14 5.18 -9.36
N PRO A 37 -9.82 6.20 -9.95
CA PRO A 37 -9.13 7.35 -10.54
C PRO A 37 -8.24 8.12 -9.57
N TRP A 38 -8.65 8.23 -8.30
CA TRP A 38 -7.88 8.92 -7.27
C TRP A 38 -6.55 8.21 -6.98
N LEU A 39 -6.54 6.86 -6.97
CA LEU A 39 -5.34 6.08 -6.68
C LEU A 39 -4.32 6.21 -7.81
N ARG A 40 -4.79 6.13 -9.06
CA ARG A 40 -3.97 6.41 -10.25
C ARG A 40 -3.37 7.82 -10.20
N GLY A 41 -4.16 8.83 -9.82
CA GLY A 41 -3.69 10.20 -9.67
C GLY A 41 -2.60 10.37 -8.60
N VAL A 42 -2.77 9.75 -7.44
CA VAL A 42 -1.78 9.76 -6.35
C VAL A 42 -0.48 9.06 -6.77
N ILE A 43 -0.56 7.92 -7.47
CA ILE A 43 0.63 7.19 -7.95
C ILE A 43 1.41 8.03 -8.97
N ALA A 44 0.72 8.65 -9.94
CA ALA A 44 1.36 9.52 -10.92
C ALA A 44 2.11 10.69 -10.25
N GLN A 45 1.54 11.27 -9.19
CA GLN A 45 2.19 12.32 -8.39
C GLN A 45 3.43 11.83 -7.65
N ILE A 46 3.37 10.64 -7.03
CA ILE A 46 4.51 10.03 -6.35
C ILE A 46 5.66 9.77 -7.34
N ARG A 47 5.34 9.26 -8.54
CA ARG A 47 6.31 9.00 -9.60
C ARG A 47 6.86 10.27 -10.27
N GLY A 48 6.22 11.42 -10.07
CA GLY A 48 6.59 12.68 -10.72
C GLY A 48 6.03 12.82 -12.14
N GLU A 49 5.14 11.93 -12.56
CA GLU A 49 4.42 11.99 -13.85
C GLU A 49 3.36 13.10 -13.85
N LYS A 50 2.89 13.50 -12.66
CA LYS A 50 1.92 14.58 -12.47
C LYS A 50 2.38 15.54 -11.38
N VAL A 51 2.11 16.82 -11.57
CA VAL A 51 2.37 17.87 -10.56
C VAL A 51 1.60 17.61 -9.26
N ILE A 52 2.22 17.99 -8.14
CA ILE A 52 1.59 17.99 -6.83
C ILE A 52 1.01 19.40 -6.60
N PRO A 53 -0.32 19.57 -6.48
CA PRO A 53 -0.91 20.88 -6.27
C PRO A 53 -0.35 21.57 -5.03
N GLY A 54 0.02 22.85 -5.17
CA GLY A 54 0.55 23.66 -4.06
C GLY A 54 1.98 23.34 -3.64
N VAL A 55 2.73 22.58 -4.44
CA VAL A 55 4.15 22.28 -4.20
C VAL A 55 4.96 22.80 -5.38
N ASP A 56 5.96 23.65 -5.10
CA ASP A 56 6.93 24.07 -6.11
C ASP A 56 7.79 22.86 -6.52
N ALA A 57 7.87 22.60 -7.82
CA ALA A 57 8.67 21.52 -8.37
C ALA A 57 10.19 21.77 -8.22
N GLY A 58 10.60 23.03 -8.06
CA GLY A 58 12.00 23.41 -7.80
C GLY A 58 12.44 23.23 -6.34
N ASP A 59 11.51 23.10 -5.39
CA ASP A 59 11.83 22.84 -3.99
C ASP A 59 11.86 21.32 -3.73
N GLU A 60 13.04 20.72 -3.91
CA GLU A 60 13.25 19.28 -3.71
C GLU A 60 12.81 18.78 -2.32
N LYS A 61 12.97 19.62 -1.29
CA LYS A 61 12.60 19.26 0.09
C LYS A 61 11.09 19.24 0.25
N ALA A 62 10.39 20.22 -0.31
CA ALA A 62 8.93 20.24 -0.33
C ALA A 62 8.36 19.09 -1.16
N VAL A 63 8.93 18.81 -2.34
CA VAL A 63 8.54 17.67 -3.18
C VAL A 63 8.69 16.36 -2.44
N LYS A 64 9.83 16.13 -1.78
CA LYS A 64 10.06 14.90 -0.99
C LYS A 64 9.03 14.77 0.13
N LYS A 65 8.80 15.83 0.90
CA LYS A 65 7.81 15.84 2.00
C LYS A 65 6.39 15.56 1.50
N ALA A 66 6.01 16.15 0.37
CA ALA A 66 4.70 15.95 -0.23
C ALA A 66 4.51 14.52 -0.73
N LYS A 67 5.52 13.94 -1.39
CA LYS A 67 5.52 12.53 -1.82
C LYS A 67 5.38 11.58 -0.64
N GLU A 68 6.06 11.82 0.49
CA GLU A 68 5.88 11.03 1.71
C GLU A 68 4.45 11.15 2.28
N GLY A 69 3.86 12.35 2.25
CA GLY A 69 2.46 12.55 2.62
C GLY A 69 1.47 11.81 1.71
N LEU A 70 1.76 11.72 0.41
CA LEU A 70 0.97 10.95 -0.56
C LEU A 70 1.11 9.43 -0.37
N LYS A 71 2.32 8.93 -0.11
CA LYS A 71 2.56 7.50 0.20
C LYS A 71 1.72 7.03 1.38
N ARG A 72 1.58 7.87 2.42
CA ARG A 72 0.72 7.58 3.59
C ARG A 72 -0.77 7.47 3.27
N GLN A 73 -1.22 7.92 2.10
CA GLN A 73 -2.61 7.78 1.66
C GLN A 73 -2.88 6.48 0.93
N LEU A 74 -1.83 5.77 0.49
CA LEU A 74 -1.96 4.55 -0.29
C LEU A 74 -2.68 3.47 0.54
N PRO A 75 -3.59 2.71 -0.08
CA PRO A 75 -4.14 1.51 0.54
C PRO A 75 -3.01 0.54 0.87
N ILE A 76 -3.17 -0.22 1.96
CA ILE A 76 -2.14 -1.14 2.43
C ILE A 76 -2.59 -2.55 2.06
N ARG A 77 -1.85 -3.20 1.17
CA ARG A 77 -1.84 -4.66 1.11
C ARG A 77 -0.99 -5.14 2.27
N ALA A 78 -1.50 -6.06 3.08
CA ALA A 78 -0.67 -6.65 4.13
C ALA A 78 0.44 -7.46 3.46
N ILE A 79 1.62 -6.89 3.43
CA ILE A 79 2.84 -7.55 2.98
C ILE A 79 3.38 -8.36 4.16
N HIS A 80 3.57 -9.65 3.94
CA HIS A 80 4.22 -10.51 4.91
C HIS A 80 5.66 -10.73 4.48
N TYR A 81 6.56 -10.48 5.41
CA TYR A 81 7.95 -10.90 5.32
C TYR A 81 8.04 -12.29 5.96
N SER A 82 8.82 -13.19 5.36
CA SER A 82 9.03 -14.53 5.91
C SER A 82 9.78 -14.49 7.24
N LYS A 83 10.61 -13.47 7.46
CA LYS A 83 11.42 -13.31 8.67
C LYS A 83 11.78 -11.85 8.96
N PHE A 84 11.82 -11.51 10.25
CA PHE A 84 12.32 -10.24 10.78
C PHE A 84 13.46 -10.51 11.79
N ARG A 85 14.31 -9.52 12.03
CA ARG A 85 15.41 -9.55 13.00
C ARG A 85 14.93 -9.51 14.46
N ASN A 86 13.72 -9.01 14.69
CA ASN A 86 13.10 -8.83 16.01
C ASN A 86 11.57 -8.97 15.92
N ASN A 87 10.84 -8.74 17.03
CA ASN A 87 9.37 -8.78 17.06
C ASN A 87 8.71 -7.50 16.50
N HIS A 88 9.45 -6.66 15.77
CA HIS A 88 8.93 -5.46 15.13
C HIS A 88 8.77 -5.72 13.62
N ARG A 89 7.53 -5.61 13.13
CA ARG A 89 7.17 -5.96 11.75
C ARG A 89 7.29 -4.76 10.82
N SER A 90 8.52 -4.28 10.61
CA SER A 90 8.85 -3.18 9.70
C SER A 90 9.72 -3.65 8.53
N SER A 91 9.73 -2.93 7.41
CA SER A 91 10.64 -3.21 6.29
C SER A 91 12.11 -3.08 6.66
N GLU A 92 12.42 -2.22 7.64
CA GLU A 92 13.78 -1.97 8.13
C GLU A 92 14.32 -3.13 8.99
N ASP A 93 13.41 -3.83 9.66
CA ASP A 93 13.70 -4.99 10.50
C ASP A 93 13.67 -6.32 9.74
N ALA A 94 13.30 -6.33 8.45
CA ALA A 94 13.37 -7.53 7.62
C ALA A 94 14.84 -7.98 7.45
N VAL A 95 15.10 -9.28 7.57
CA VAL A 95 16.44 -9.81 7.24
C VAL A 95 16.68 -9.73 5.73
N PRO A 96 17.94 -9.62 5.24
CA PRO A 96 18.22 -9.48 3.81
C PRO A 96 17.67 -10.61 2.93
N GLU A 97 17.60 -11.83 3.47
CA GLU A 97 17.07 -13.02 2.82
C GLU A 97 15.54 -13.13 2.91
N SER A 98 14.90 -12.19 3.61
CA SER A 98 13.45 -12.16 3.75
C SER A 98 12.84 -11.78 2.40
N PHE A 99 11.99 -12.65 1.88
CA PHE A 99 11.24 -12.37 0.68
C PHE A 99 9.82 -11.92 1.04
N LEU A 100 9.30 -11.04 0.23
CA LEU A 100 7.93 -10.57 0.30
C LEU A 100 7.01 -11.63 -0.29
N PHE A 101 5.99 -12.01 0.47
CA PHE A 101 4.89 -12.78 -0.09
C PHE A 101 3.57 -12.17 0.32
N GLN A 102 2.58 -12.44 -0.51
CA GLN A 102 1.21 -12.04 -0.32
C GLN A 102 0.41 -13.27 0.09
N THR A 103 -0.34 -13.17 1.18
CA THR A 103 -1.27 -14.23 1.57
C THR A 103 -2.61 -14.03 0.86
N THR A 104 -2.96 -15.00 0.03
CA THR A 104 -4.34 -15.24 -0.44
C THR A 104 -4.84 -16.50 0.26
N ILE A 105 -6.02 -16.48 0.85
CA ILE A 105 -6.65 -17.61 1.56
C ILE A 105 -7.85 -18.06 0.71
N ASP A 106 -8.04 -19.37 0.58
CA ASP A 106 -9.14 -20.02 -0.16
C ASP A 106 -10.47 -20.11 0.62
#